data_AF-M0CMV5-F1
#
_entry.id   AF-M0CMV5-F1
#
_cell.length_a   1.000
_cell.length_b   1.000
_cell.length_c   1.000
_cell.angle_alpha   90.00
_cell.angle_beta   90.00
_cell.angle_gamma   90.00
#
_symmetry.space_group_name_H-M   'P 1'
#
loop_
_entity.id
_entity.type
_entity.pdbx_description
1 polymer ?
#
loop_
_entity_poly.entity_id
_entity_poly.type
_entity_poly.pdbx_seq_one_letter_code
_entity_poly.pdbx_strand_id
1 'polypeptide(L)'
;MAESALSDGEESNADATAEGPSGGPNDGTVTLTVDGEEVSLSIPADAGETEAAAIASAVGAHLHDRQVAAAAAAAEDDEPDSVDAWTLAGRMKSMGRSRWPKDVRRGEEWKASARSFY
;
A
#
# COMPACT_ATOMS: atom_id res chain seq x y z
N MET A 1 21.45 69.08 -4.04
CA MET A 1 22.55 69.09 -5.05
C MET A 1 23.67 68.28 -4.40
N ALA A 2 23.75 66.98 -4.70
CA ALA A 2 24.68 66.40 -5.69
C ALA A 2 26.13 66.76 -5.32
N GLU A 3 27.07 65.84 -5.09
CA GLU A 3 27.39 64.67 -5.91
C GLU A 3 28.04 63.55 -5.04
N SER A 4 27.58 62.31 -5.22
CA SER A 4 28.34 61.11 -4.85
C SER A 4 28.78 60.47 -6.17
N ALA A 5 30.07 60.59 -6.48
CA ALA A 5 30.67 60.00 -7.67
C ALA A 5 31.03 58.52 -7.44
N LEU A 6 30.78 57.75 -8.49
CA LEU A 6 30.86 56.29 -8.67
C LEU A 6 32.30 55.73 -8.64
N SER A 7 32.36 54.40 -8.78
CA SER A 7 33.48 53.49 -9.13
C SER A 7 34.01 52.74 -7.91
N ASP A 8 34.03 51.41 -7.84
CA ASP A 8 34.18 50.36 -8.85
C ASP A 8 33.48 49.11 -8.26
N GLY A 9 32.62 48.35 -8.94
CA GLY A 9 32.99 47.60 -10.12
C GLY A 9 33.69 46.30 -9.74
N GLU A 10 33.01 45.37 -9.07
CA GLU A 10 33.42 43.96 -9.08
C GLU A 10 32.23 43.05 -8.79
N GLU A 11 31.54 42.71 -9.87
CA GLU A 11 30.61 41.60 -9.94
C GLU A 11 31.40 40.30 -9.76
N SER A 12 31.60 39.88 -8.51
CA SER A 12 31.96 38.49 -8.24
C SER A 12 30.70 37.64 -8.37
N ASN A 13 30.26 37.45 -9.62
CA ASN A 13 29.57 36.24 -10.03
C ASN A 13 30.60 35.12 -9.86
N ALA A 14 30.75 34.63 -8.63
CA ALA A 14 31.30 33.33 -8.38
C ALA A 14 30.28 32.36 -8.98
N ASP A 15 30.45 32.12 -10.29
CA ASP A 15 30.19 30.85 -10.93
C ASP A 15 31.00 29.80 -10.15
N ALA A 16 30.49 29.47 -8.96
CA ALA A 16 30.67 28.15 -8.43
C ALA A 16 29.82 27.30 -9.37
N THR A 17 30.43 26.91 -10.49
CA THR A 17 30.20 25.61 -11.08
C THR A 17 30.28 24.65 -9.90
N ALA A 18 29.13 24.41 -9.28
CA ALA A 18 28.91 23.29 -8.41
C ALA A 18 29.07 22.11 -9.36
N GLU A 19 30.32 21.66 -9.49
CA GLU A 19 30.60 20.28 -9.84
C GLU A 19 29.91 19.47 -8.74
N GLY A 20 28.61 19.24 -8.94
CA GLY A 20 27.87 18.23 -8.22
C GLY A 20 28.71 16.96 -8.30
N PRO A 21 28.80 16.17 -7.21
CA PRO A 21 29.61 14.97 -7.22
C PRO A 21 29.23 14.18 -8.46
N SER A 22 30.21 14.03 -9.37
CA SER A 22 30.04 13.29 -10.61
C SER A 22 29.62 11.89 -10.22
N GLY A 23 28.31 11.66 -10.23
CA GLY A 23 27.68 10.40 -9.94
C GLY A 23 28.08 9.46 -11.05
N GLY A 24 29.12 8.66 -10.82
CA GLY A 24 29.27 7.40 -11.54
C GLY A 24 27.98 6.59 -11.43
N PRO A 25 27.72 5.63 -12.34
CA PRO A 25 26.47 4.88 -12.42
C PRO A 25 26.33 3.91 -11.24
N ASN A 26 26.19 4.47 -10.05
CA ASN A 26 25.82 3.76 -8.85
C ASN A 26 24.31 3.89 -8.80
N ASP A 27 23.63 2.84 -9.29
CA ASP A 27 22.26 2.58 -8.88
C ASP A 27 22.18 2.74 -7.36
N GLY A 28 21.39 3.69 -6.90
CA GLY A 28 21.28 4.01 -5.48
C GLY A 28 20.50 2.88 -4.80
N THR A 29 21.17 1.79 -4.46
CA THR A 29 20.53 0.67 -3.78
C THR A 29 20.33 1.02 -2.30
N VAL A 30 19.08 1.04 -1.86
CA VAL A 30 18.68 1.24 -0.47
C VAL A 30 18.21 -0.09 0.11
N THR A 31 18.77 -0.51 1.23
CA THR A 31 18.32 -1.70 1.95
C THR A 31 17.33 -1.30 3.04
N LEU A 32 16.17 -1.96 3.08
CA LEU A 32 15.12 -1.75 4.07
C LEU A 32 14.75 -3.08 4.72
N THR A 33 14.34 -3.06 5.99
CA THR A 33 13.80 -4.24 6.67
C THR A 33 12.28 -4.22 6.64
N VAL A 34 11.66 -5.18 5.94
CA VAL A 34 10.20 -5.31 5.81
C VAL A 34 9.80 -6.66 6.40
N ASP A 35 8.98 -6.65 7.45
CA ASP A 35 8.52 -7.87 8.15
C ASP A 35 9.66 -8.80 8.61
N GLY A 36 10.83 -8.22 8.91
CA GLY A 36 12.03 -8.96 9.33
C GLY A 36 12.90 -9.49 8.18
N GLU A 37 12.51 -9.26 6.93
CA GLU A 37 13.31 -9.58 5.74
C GLU A 37 14.06 -8.33 5.23
N GLU A 38 15.31 -8.50 4.83
CA GLU A 38 16.06 -7.44 4.15
C GLU A 38 15.66 -7.36 2.67
N VAL A 39 15.12 -6.22 2.27
CA VAL A 39 14.71 -5.92 0.90
C VAL A 39 15.63 -4.84 0.33
N SER A 40 16.14 -5.06 -0.87
CA SER A 40 16.94 -4.09 -1.62
C SER A 40 16.06 -3.38 -2.65
N LEU A 41 16.06 -2.04 -2.61
CA LEU A 41 15.39 -1.18 -3.56
C LEU A 41 16.43 -0.46 -4.41
N SER A 42 16.41 -0.70 -5.71
CA SER A 42 17.25 -0.02 -6.70
C SER A 42 16.58 1.29 -7.13
N ILE A 43 17.30 2.41 -6.99
CA ILE A 43 16.88 3.73 -7.44
C ILE A 43 17.70 4.11 -8.67
N PRO A 44 17.05 4.48 -9.79
CA PRO A 44 17.75 4.88 -11.01
C PRO A 44 18.75 6.00 -10.76
N ALA A 45 19.92 5.93 -11.40
CA ALA A 45 20.99 6.91 -11.23
C ALA A 45 20.60 8.31 -11.75
N ASP A 46 19.62 8.40 -12.65
CA ASP A 46 19.08 9.65 -13.19
C ASP A 46 17.91 10.22 -12.36
N ALA A 47 17.44 9.50 -11.34
CA ALA A 47 16.36 9.99 -10.49
C ALA A 47 16.83 11.14 -9.60
N GLY A 48 16.24 12.32 -9.77
CA GLY A 48 16.47 13.45 -8.87
C GLY A 48 15.90 13.19 -7.47
N GLU A 49 16.25 14.02 -6.48
CA GLU A 49 15.79 13.87 -5.09
C GLU A 49 14.25 13.77 -4.97
N THR A 50 13.53 14.60 -5.73
CA THR A 50 12.06 14.59 -5.75
C THR A 50 11.50 13.30 -6.33
N GLU A 51 12.12 12.77 -7.39
CA GLU A 51 11.68 11.53 -8.04
C GLU A 51 12.01 10.32 -7.17
N ALA A 52 13.20 10.27 -6.57
CA ALA A 52 13.57 9.26 -5.60
C ALA A 52 12.61 9.25 -4.40
N ALA A 53 12.24 10.42 -3.88
CA ALA A 53 11.25 10.54 -2.81
C ALA A 53 9.86 10.06 -3.24
N ALA A 54 9.44 10.33 -4.48
CA ALA A 54 8.17 9.84 -5.03
C ALA A 54 8.16 8.31 -5.15
N ILE A 55 9.26 7.71 -5.65
CA ILE A 55 9.42 6.25 -5.75
C ILE A 55 9.37 5.62 -4.35
N ALA A 56 10.15 6.13 -3.40
CA ALA A 56 10.16 5.64 -2.02
C ALA A 56 8.77 5.75 -1.36
N SER A 57 8.06 6.85 -1.59
CA SER A 57 6.71 7.06 -1.07
C SER A 57 5.70 6.09 -1.66
N ALA A 58 5.77 5.84 -2.98
CA ALA A 58 4.88 4.90 -3.65
C ALA A 58 5.09 3.46 -3.16
N VAL A 59 6.35 3.03 -3.02
CA VAL A 59 6.69 1.71 -2.48
C VAL A 59 6.25 1.59 -1.02
N GLY A 60 6.53 2.59 -0.19
CA GLY A 60 6.11 2.62 1.22
C GLY A 60 4.60 2.57 1.40
N ALA A 61 3.84 3.33 0.61
CA ALA A 61 2.38 3.32 0.63
C ALA A 61 1.82 1.94 0.26
N HIS A 62 2.40 1.29 -0.76
CA HIS A 62 1.99 -0.05 -1.18
C HIS A 62 2.25 -1.12 -0.12
N LEU A 63 3.41 -1.07 0.55
CA LEU A 63 3.71 -2.00 1.65
C LEU A 63 2.75 -1.78 2.84
N HIS A 64 2.45 -0.52 3.17
CA HIS A 64 1.50 -0.20 4.23
C HIS A 64 0.08 -0.69 3.91
N ASP A 65 -0.40 -0.49 2.68
CA ASP A 65 -1.72 -0.98 2.24
C ASP A 65 -1.83 -2.50 2.35
N ARG A 66 -0.78 -3.23 1.97
CA ARG A 66 -0.71 -4.69 2.15
C ARG A 66 -0.80 -5.10 3.62
N GLN A 67 -0.08 -4.42 4.51
CA GLN A 67 -0.13 -4.71 5.95
C GLN A 67 -1.52 -4.44 6.52
N VAL A 68 -2.18 -3.35 6.11
CA VAL A 68 -3.56 -3.04 6.52
C VAL A 68 -4.53 -4.10 6.02
N ALA A 69 -4.42 -4.52 4.75
CA ALA A 69 -5.26 -5.56 4.18
C ALA A 69 -5.06 -6.92 4.88
N ALA A 70 -3.82 -7.28 5.20
CA ALA A 70 -3.50 -8.50 5.94
C ALA A 70 -4.07 -8.46 7.37
N ALA A 71 -3.94 -7.32 8.07
CA ALA A 71 -4.52 -7.13 9.40
C ALA A 71 -6.05 -7.20 9.38
N ALA A 72 -6.69 -6.64 8.35
CA ALA A 72 -8.13 -6.74 8.16
C ALA A 72 -8.57 -8.20 7.93
N ALA A 73 -7.88 -8.95 7.07
CA ALA A 73 -8.17 -10.35 6.82
C ALA A 73 -8.02 -11.21 8.08
N ALA A 74 -6.97 -10.99 8.88
CA ALA A 74 -6.77 -11.68 10.14
C ALA A 74 -7.86 -11.37 11.18
N ALA A 75 -8.48 -10.19 11.13
CA ALA A 75 -9.62 -9.85 11.98
C ALA A 75 -10.93 -10.53 11.53
N GLU A 76 -11.06 -10.90 10.25
CA GLU A 76 -12.24 -11.62 9.75
C GLU A 76 -12.20 -13.13 10.10
N ASP A 77 -11.02 -13.70 10.38
CA ASP A 77 -10.87 -15.10 10.81
C ASP A 77 -11.48 -15.40 12.21
N ASP A 78 -11.79 -14.37 13.01
CA ASP A 78 -12.48 -14.51 14.30
C ASP A 78 -14.03 -14.57 14.15
N GLU A 79 -14.57 -14.22 12.98
CA GLU A 79 -16.00 -14.37 12.68
C GLU A 79 -16.28 -15.86 12.39
N PRO A 80 -17.30 -16.49 13.00
CA PRO A 80 -17.55 -17.90 12.78
C PRO A 80 -17.81 -18.19 11.30
N ASP A 81 -17.00 -19.06 10.67
CA ASP A 81 -17.15 -19.47 9.26
C ASP A 81 -18.62 -19.81 8.99
N SER A 82 -19.29 -18.90 8.31
CA SER A 82 -20.70 -19.02 7.98
C SER A 82 -20.81 -19.50 6.53
N VAL A 83 -21.81 -20.33 6.25
CA VAL A 83 -22.06 -20.71 4.86
C VAL A 83 -22.55 -19.50 4.07
N ASP A 84 -22.01 -19.35 2.86
CA ASP A 84 -22.45 -18.33 1.92
C ASP A 84 -23.98 -18.39 1.74
N ALA A 85 -24.62 -17.26 2.05
CA ALA A 85 -26.08 -17.14 2.06
C ALA A 85 -26.69 -17.35 0.67
N TRP A 86 -25.96 -17.02 -0.40
CA TRP A 86 -26.42 -17.21 -1.79
C TRP A 86 -26.37 -18.67 -2.22
N THR A 87 -25.32 -19.38 -1.84
CA THR A 87 -25.18 -20.83 -2.05
C THR A 87 -26.28 -21.58 -1.30
N LEU A 88 -26.53 -21.22 -0.03
CA LEU A 88 -27.62 -21.81 0.75
C LEU A 88 -28.99 -21.50 0.15
N ALA A 89 -29.23 -20.26 -0.30
CA ALA A 89 -30.44 -19.86 -0.99
C ALA A 89 -30.69 -20.70 -2.25
N GLY A 90 -29.65 -20.92 -3.08
CA GLY A 90 -29.74 -21.72 -4.29
C GLY A 90 -30.14 -23.18 -4.01
N ARG A 91 -29.50 -23.81 -3.01
CA ARG A 91 -29.84 -25.17 -2.56
C ARG A 91 -31.26 -25.24 -1.98
N MET A 92 -31.67 -24.25 -1.20
CA MET A 92 -33.00 -24.23 -0.60
C MET A 92 -34.09 -24.05 -1.66
N LYS A 93 -33.82 -23.21 -2.67
CA LYS A 93 -34.69 -23.04 -3.84
C LYS A 93 -34.82 -24.33 -4.66
N SER A 94 -33.74 -25.10 -4.87
CA SER A 94 -33.83 -26.39 -5.57
C SER A 94 -34.63 -27.44 -4.77
N MET A 95 -34.69 -27.30 -3.45
CA MET A 95 -35.57 -28.08 -2.57
C MET A 95 -37.00 -27.51 -2.45
N GLY A 96 -37.36 -26.47 -3.23
CA GLY A 96 -38.70 -25.89 -3.27
C GLY A 96 -39.05 -24.99 -2.07
N ARG A 97 -38.05 -24.49 -1.35
CA ARG A 97 -38.25 -23.74 -0.11
C ARG A 97 -37.90 -22.26 -0.31
N SER A 98 -38.81 -21.38 0.10
CA SER A 98 -38.68 -19.92 -0.09
C SER A 98 -38.05 -19.18 1.10
N ARG A 99 -37.84 -19.86 2.24
CA ARG A 99 -37.24 -19.29 3.46
C ARG A 99 -36.10 -20.17 3.94
N TRP A 100 -34.96 -19.56 4.28
CA TRP A 100 -33.80 -20.20 4.90
C TRP A 100 -33.21 -19.31 5.99
N PRO A 101 -32.50 -19.90 6.98
CA PRO A 101 -31.69 -19.13 7.92
C PRO A 101 -30.54 -18.43 7.19
N LYS A 102 -30.27 -17.17 7.54
CA LYS A 102 -29.25 -16.32 6.88
C LYS A 102 -27.87 -16.40 7.51
N ASP A 103 -27.81 -16.88 8.76
CA ASP A 103 -26.59 -17.00 9.54
C ASP A 103 -26.51 -18.45 10.02
N VAL A 104 -25.82 -19.27 9.22
CA VAL A 104 -25.63 -20.69 9.49
C VAL A 104 -24.14 -20.93 9.51
N ARG A 105 -23.63 -21.41 10.64
CA ARG A 105 -22.23 -21.83 10.71
C ARG A 105 -21.96 -23.01 9.80
N ARG A 106 -20.78 -23.04 9.21
CA ARG A 106 -20.28 -24.17 8.42
C ARG A 106 -20.35 -25.46 9.25
N GLY A 107 -20.91 -26.52 8.66
CA GLY A 107 -21.14 -27.80 9.34
C GLY A 107 -22.43 -27.89 10.17
N GLU A 108 -23.10 -26.77 10.46
CA GLU A 108 -24.40 -26.74 11.15
C GLU A 108 -25.59 -26.69 10.17
N GLU A 109 -25.32 -26.82 8.87
CA GLU A 109 -26.29 -26.76 7.77
C GLU A 109 -27.48 -27.72 7.97
N TRP A 110 -27.20 -28.93 8.49
CA TRP A 110 -28.22 -29.94 8.76
C TRP A 110 -29.09 -29.59 9.99
N LYS A 111 -28.53 -28.96 11.02
CA LYS A 111 -29.29 -28.48 12.19
C LYS A 111 -30.15 -27.27 11.82
N ALA A 112 -29.62 -26.36 11.02
CA ALA A 112 -30.34 -25.21 10.49
C ALA A 112 -31.52 -25.66 9.59
N SER A 113 -31.29 -26.69 8.76
CA SER A 113 -32.34 -27.30 7.95
C SER A 113 -33.45 -27.90 8.82
N ALA A 114 -33.10 -28.62 9.90
CA ALA A 114 -34.06 -29.19 10.85
C ALA A 114 -34.93 -28.14 11.58
N ARG A 115 -34.40 -26.94 11.83
CA ARG A 115 -35.15 -25.83 12.47
C ARG A 115 -36.05 -25.06 11.52
N SER A 116 -35.84 -25.18 10.21
CA SER A 116 -36.68 -24.55 9.19
C SER A 116 -38.05 -25.22 9.01
N PHE A 117 -38.27 -26.38 9.65
CA PHE A 117 -39.51 -27.16 9.56
C PHE A 117 -40.65 -26.61 10.45
N TYR A 118 -40.50 -25.43 11.06
CA TYR A 118 -41.54 -24.74 11.84
C TYR A 118 -41.81 -23.33 11.30
#